data_AF-A0A929H637-F1
#
_entry.id   AF-A0A929H637-F1
#
_cell.length_a   1.000
_cell.length_b   1.000
_cell.length_c   1.000
_cell.angle_alpha   90.00
_cell.angle_beta   90.00
_cell.angle_gamma   90.00
#
_symmetry.space_group_name_H-M   'P 1'
#
loop_
_entity.id
_entity.type
_entity.pdbx_description
1 polymer ?
#
loop_
_entity_poly.entity_id
_entity_poly.type
_entity_poly.pdbx_seq_one_letter_code
_entity_poly.pdbx_strand_id
1 'polypeptide(L)' 'MSSSPAVLMNANLPLPLFRRGKVRDVYDLGDRLLIVSTDRISAFDVVLPCGIPDKGKVLNQLSAFWFQKTAHMLPNHLA' A
#
# COMPACT_ATOMS: atom_id res chain seq x y z
N MET A 1 -6.39 22.64 -16.75
CA MET A 1 -6.84 21.25 -16.98
C MET A 1 -6.48 20.45 -15.74
N SER A 2 -7.47 20.10 -14.92
CA SER A 2 -7.27 19.24 -13.75
C SER A 2 -7.07 17.82 -14.25
N SER A 3 -5.82 17.33 -14.30
CA SER A 3 -5.56 15.92 -14.56
C SER A 3 -6.11 15.14 -13.37
N SER A 4 -7.11 14.28 -13.58
CA SER A 4 -7.54 13.31 -12.58
C SER A 4 -6.30 12.58 -12.01
N PRO A 5 -6.18 12.42 -10.69
CA PRO A 5 -5.03 11.74 -10.10
C PRO A 5 -4.89 10.35 -10.72
N ALA A 6 -3.70 10.05 -11.24
CA ALA A 6 -3.42 8.77 -11.88
C ALA A 6 -3.61 7.63 -10.87
N VAL A 7 -4.51 6.69 -11.18
CA VAL A 7 -4.82 5.53 -10.35
C VAL A 7 -3.62 4.58 -10.33
N LEU A 8 -3.05 4.36 -9.16
CA LEU A 8 -1.91 3.46 -9.00
C LEU A 8 -2.38 2.00 -8.91
N MET A 9 -2.45 1.31 -10.05
CA MET A 9 -2.85 -0.11 -10.09
C MET A 9 -1.72 -1.07 -9.76
N ASN A 10 -0.48 -0.79 -10.13
CA ASN A 10 0.71 -1.58 -9.81
C ASN A 10 1.90 -0.64 -9.64
N ALA A 11 2.78 -0.91 -8.66
CA ALA A 11 3.91 -0.01 -8.40
C ALA A 11 5.06 -0.19 -9.41
N ASN A 12 5.24 -1.41 -9.93
CA ASN A 12 6.25 -1.79 -10.95
C ASN A 12 7.64 -1.14 -10.72
N LEU A 13 8.12 -1.19 -9.48
CA LEU A 13 9.44 -0.68 -9.14
C LEU A 13 10.52 -1.64 -9.65
N PRO A 14 11.72 -1.15 -10.02
CA PRO A 14 12.86 -1.98 -10.41
C PRO A 14 13.54 -2.60 -9.18
N LEU A 15 12.77 -3.30 -8.36
CA LEU A 15 13.17 -3.96 -7.12
C LEU A 15 12.67 -5.41 -7.12
N PRO A 16 13.32 -6.34 -6.38
CA PRO A 16 12.84 -7.70 -6.25
C PRO A 16 11.40 -7.73 -5.69
N LEU A 17 10.44 -8.21 -6.48
CA LEU A 17 9.05 -8.33 -6.04
C LEU A 17 8.94 -9.51 -5.07
N PHE A 18 8.64 -9.24 -3.81
CA PHE A 18 8.41 -10.26 -2.80
C PHE A 18 7.01 -10.87 -2.93
N ARG A 19 5.98 -10.02 -3.03
CA ARG A 19 4.58 -10.46 -3.18
C ARG A 19 3.70 -9.35 -3.73
N ARG A 20 2.76 -9.72 -4.60
CA ARG A 20 1.63 -8.87 -4.98
C ARG A 20 0.34 -9.40 -4.35
N GLY A 21 -0.19 -8.66 -3.38
CA GLY A 21 -1.49 -8.95 -2.77
C GLY A 21 -2.62 -8.20 -3.47
N LYS A 22 -3.86 -8.38 -2.97
CA LYS A 22 -5.06 -7.69 -3.50
C LYS A 22 -4.88 -6.16 -3.52
N VAL A 23 -4.28 -5.60 -2.46
CA VAL A 23 -4.16 -4.13 -2.27
C VAL A 23 -2.71 -3.63 -2.22
N ARG A 24 -1.74 -4.47 -1.87
CA ARG A 24 -0.35 -4.04 -1.64
C ARG A 24 0.62 -4.78 -2.55
N ASP A 25 1.58 -4.04 -3.10
CA ASP A 25 2.79 -4.58 -3.72
C ASP A 25 3.90 -4.54 -2.66
N VAL A 26 4.58 -5.65 -2.43
CA VAL A 26 5.67 -5.76 -1.45
C VAL A 26 6.95 -6.10 -2.19
N TYR A 27 7.99 -5.31 -1.96
CA TYR A 27 9.32 -5.50 -2.52
C TYR A 27 10.31 -5.84 -1.42
N ASP A 28 11.27 -6.71 -1.74
CA ASP A 28 12.34 -7.10 -0.85
C ASP A 28 13.53 -6.14 -1.00
N LEU A 29 14.00 -5.58 0.11
CA LEU A 29 15.19 -4.72 0.18
C LEU A 29 16.37 -5.43 0.89
N GLY A 30 16.26 -6.74 1.14
CA GLY A 30 17.24 -7.56 1.85
C GLY A 30 16.94 -7.62 3.35
N ASP A 31 17.22 -6.54 4.08
CA ASP A 31 17.03 -6.46 5.53
C ASP A 31 15.62 -6.03 5.95
N ARG A 32 14.83 -5.54 5.00
CA ARG A 32 13.52 -4.95 5.21
C ARG A 32 12.61 -5.09 3.99
N LEU A 33 11.33 -4.86 4.19
CA LEU A 33 10.32 -4.89 3.14
C LEU A 33 9.83 -3.49 2.82
N LEU A 34 9.75 -3.16 1.53
CA LEU A 34 9.01 -1.99 1.05
C LEU A 34 7.57 -2.41 0.75
N ILE A 35 6.62 -1.85 1.50
CA ILE A 35 5.19 -2.12 1.33
C ILE A 35 4.54 -0.91 0.64
N VAL A 36 4.09 -1.09 -0.61
CA VAL A 36 3.39 -0.06 -1.38
C VAL A 36 1.88 -0.34 -1.35
N SER A 37 1.12 0.54 -0.69
CA SER A 37 -0.35 0.51 -0.74
C SER A 37 -0.85 1.11 -2.05
N THR A 38 -1.53 0.29 -2.87
CA THR A 38 -2.03 0.68 -4.18
C THR A 38 -3.49 1.15 -4.12
N ASP A 39 -3.98 1.68 -5.24
CA ASP A 39 -5.37 2.10 -5.42
C ASP A 39 -6.31 0.94 -5.75
N ARG A 40 -5.78 -0.29 -5.91
CA ARG A 40 -6.57 -1.50 -6.08
C ARG A 40 -7.50 -1.73 -4.90
N ILE A 41 -8.72 -2.14 -5.20
CA ILE A 41 -9.75 -2.55 -4.24
C ILE A 41 -10.27 -3.93 -4.62
N SER A 42 -10.69 -4.71 -3.64
CA SER A 42 -11.26 -6.04 -3.85
C SER A 42 -12.57 -6.21 -3.10
N ALA A 43 -13.50 -6.94 -3.71
CA ALA A 43 -14.75 -7.37 -3.10
C ALA A 43 -15.04 -8.81 -3.53
N PHE A 44 -15.67 -9.62 -2.67
CA PHE A 44 -15.96 -11.04 -2.94
C PHE A 44 -14.72 -11.82 -3.43
N ASP A 45 -13.58 -11.60 -2.78
CA ASP A 45 -12.28 -12.18 -3.11
C ASP A 45 -11.67 -11.83 -4.49
N VAL A 46 -12.32 -10.97 -5.27
CA VAL A 46 -11.85 -10.53 -6.60
C VAL A 46 -11.33 -9.10 -6.53
N VAL A 47 -10.17 -8.84 -7.17
CA VAL A 47 -9.66 -7.48 -7.38
C VAL A 47 -10.45 -6.83 -8.51
N LEU A 48 -11.02 -5.65 -8.26
CA LEU A 48 -11.82 -4.94 -9.25
C LEU A 48 -10.93 -4.36 -10.36
N PRO A 49 -11.44 -4.26 -11.61
CA PRO A 49 -10.65 -3.74 -12.74
C PRO A 49 -10.33 -2.25 -12.60
N CYS A 50 -11.16 -1.50 -11.87
CA CYS A 50 -10.93 -0.10 -11.56
C CYS A 50 -10.40 0.07 -10.13
N GLY A 51 -9.42 0.97 -9.96
CA GLY A 51 -8.96 1.42 -8.65
C GLY A 51 -9.69 2.67 -8.19
N ILE A 52 -9.51 3.00 -6.91
CA ILE A 52 -10.01 4.25 -6.32
C ILE A 52 -8.82 5.21 -6.20
N PRO A 53 -8.79 6.33 -6.95
CA PRO A 53 -7.68 7.28 -6.89
C PRO A 53 -7.36 7.69 -5.45
N ASP A 54 -6.08 7.77 -5.12
CA ASP A 54 -5.53 8.17 -3.82
C ASP A 54 -5.88 7.27 -2.62
N LYS A 55 -6.65 6.19 -2.81
CA LYS A 55 -6.96 5.25 -1.73
C LYS A 55 -5.68 4.71 -1.09
N GLY A 56 -4.70 4.31 -1.90
CA GLY A 56 -3.43 3.79 -1.42
C GLY A 56 -2.71 4.77 -0.51
N LYS A 57 -2.72 6.07 -0.86
CA LYS A 57 -2.11 7.15 -0.08
C LYS A 57 -2.81 7.33 1.26
N VAL A 58 -4.15 7.43 1.26
CA VAL A 58 -4.94 7.61 2.48
C VAL A 58 -4.76 6.43 3.43
N LEU A 59 -4.83 5.20 2.92
CA LEU A 59 -4.65 4.00 3.74
C LEU A 59 -3.23 3.89 4.34
N ASN A 60 -2.21 4.31 3.58
CA ASN A 60 -0.84 4.33 4.07
C ASN A 60 -0.67 5.33 5.23
N GLN A 61 -1.20 6.54 5.06
CA GLN A 61 -1.16 7.58 6.10
C GLN A 61 -1.97 7.19 7.33
N LEU A 62 -3.16 6.61 7.14
CA LEU A 62 -3.99 6.13 8.25
C LEU A 62 -3.29 5.03 9.04
N SER A 63 -2.59 4.12 8.36
CA SER A 63 -1.79 3.08 9.02
C SER A 63 -0.65 3.71 9.83
N ALA A 64 0.11 4.64 9.24
CA ALA A 64 1.19 5.36 9.93
C ALA A 64 0.69 6.11 11.17
N PHE A 65 -0.45 6.80 11.07
CA PHE A 65 -1.10 7.48 12.20
C PHE A 65 -1.38 6.50 13.36
N TRP A 66 -2.00 5.35 13.07
CA TRP A 66 -2.31 4.38 14.12
C TRP A 66 -1.06 3.72 14.69
N PHE A 67 -0.08 3.36 13.87
CA PHE A 67 1.20 2.83 14.36
C PHE A 67 1.88 3.79 15.32
N GLN A 68 1.90 5.09 15.02
CA GLN A 68 2.42 6.10 15.93
C GLN A 68 1.58 6.21 17.20
N LYS A 69 0.26 6.25 17.06
CA LYS A 69 -0.66 6.42 18.20
C LYS A 69 -0.58 5.27 19.20
N THR A 70 -0.38 4.04 18.73
CA THR A 70 -0.33 2.83 19.57
C THR A 70 1.07 2.33 19.89
N ALA A 71 2.13 3.04 19.46
CA ALA A 71 3.53 2.62 19.68
C ALA A 71 3.89 2.42 21.16
N HIS A 72 3.22 3.14 22.07
CA HIS A 72 3.40 3.02 23.51
C HIS A 72 2.78 1.74 24.10
N MET A 73 1.88 1.07 23.37
CA MET A 73 1.21 -0.15 23.83
C MET A 73 2.02 -1.39 23.46
N LEU A 74 2.46 -1.48 22.20
CA LEU A 74 3.20 -2.62 21.64
C LEU A 74 4.13 -2.15 20.50
N PRO A 75 5.29 -2.80 20.31
CA PRO A 75 6.13 -2.57 19.16
C PRO A 75 5.41 -2.99 17.87
N ASN A 76 5.71 -2.30 16.78
CA ASN A 76 5.18 -2.59 15.45
C ASN A 76 6.32 -2.59 14.43
N HIS A 77 6.03 -3.03 13.20
CA HIS A 77 7.05 -3.22 12.17
C HIS A 77 7.69 -1.93 11.61
N LEU A 78 7.27 -0.74 12.06
CA LEU A 78 7.91 0.54 11.72
C LEU A 78 8.90 1.00 12.80
N ALA A 79 8.91 0.36 13.97
CA ALA A 79 9.69 0.73 15.15
C ALA A 79 11.01 -0.04 15.23
#